data_AF-A0A932WT48-F1
#
_entry.id   AF-A0A932WT48-F1
#
_cell.length_a   1.000
_cell.length_b   1.000
_cell.length_c   1.000
_cell.angle_alpha   90.00
_cell.angle_beta   90.00
_cell.angle_gamma   90.00
#
_symmetry.space_group_name_H-M   'P 1'
#
loop_
_entity.id
_entity.type
_entity.pdbx_description
1 polymer ?
#
loop_
_entity_poly.entity_id
_entity_poly.type
_entity_poly.pdbx_seq_one_letter_code
_entity_poly.pdbx_strand_id
1 'polypeptide(L)'
;MASTAFDPAPDEPGEPTAPFPMARFLQILGWDGALPLVVALAPAFVKTFWPQPPVGVGLFLILAPPGAAMFRAHIGWHQIAQRCGGRAPWLRQVAMAAAIAMLFLFESAVSALTFANNAPAGAWWIPCGSYAAYLAFVTFALRPDSSKPPPRDDRSGM
;
A
#
# COMPACT_ATOMS: atom_id res chain seq x y z
N MET A 1 32.25 50.59 -33.19
CA MET A 1 31.56 49.32 -33.54
C MET A 1 31.92 48.30 -32.46
N ALA A 2 31.05 48.12 -31.47
CA ALA A 2 31.16 47.04 -30.49
C ALA A 2 29.78 46.39 -30.41
N SER A 3 29.70 45.17 -30.94
CA SER A 3 28.49 44.35 -30.95
C SER A 3 28.35 43.69 -29.58
N THR A 4 27.36 44.11 -28.81
CA THR A 4 26.95 43.45 -27.57
C THR A 4 26.21 42.18 -27.93
N ALA A 5 26.88 41.04 -27.79
CA ALA A 5 26.28 39.72 -27.91
C ALA A 5 25.19 39.55 -26.83
N PHE A 6 23.99 39.20 -27.29
CA PHE A 6 22.86 38.81 -26.45
C PHE A 6 23.13 37.40 -25.92
N ASP A 7 23.30 37.28 -24.61
CA ASP A 7 23.45 36.02 -23.89
C ASP A 7 22.04 35.54 -23.50
N PRO A 8 21.44 34.54 -24.16
CA PRO A 8 20.14 34.03 -23.76
C PRO A 8 20.27 33.36 -22.40
N ALA A 9 19.42 33.78 -21.45
CA ALA A 9 19.36 33.21 -20.11
C ALA A 9 19.20 31.68 -20.17
N PRO A 10 19.86 30.92 -19.28
CA PRO A 10 19.74 29.47 -19.24
C PRO A 10 18.28 29.07 -19.02
N ASP A 11 17.77 28.24 -19.94
CA ASP A 11 16.43 27.68 -19.91
C ASP A 11 16.06 27.22 -18.50
N GLU A 12 14.99 27.79 -17.94
CA GLU A 12 14.49 27.39 -16.64
C GLU A 12 14.20 25.88 -16.65
N PRO A 13 14.72 25.11 -15.67
CA PRO A 13 14.50 23.68 -15.61
C PRO A 13 13.00 23.42 -15.52
N GLY A 14 12.46 22.82 -16.58
CA GLY A 14 11.04 22.58 -16.78
C GLY A 14 10.33 22.12 -15.52
N GLU A 15 9.25 22.85 -15.21
CA GLU A 15 8.33 22.59 -14.12
C GLU A 15 8.08 21.07 -14.00
N PRO A 16 8.37 20.44 -12.85
CA PRO A 16 8.17 19.01 -12.68
C PRO A 16 6.67 18.75 -12.77
N THR A 17 6.22 18.28 -13.93
CA THR A 17 4.83 17.91 -14.19
C THR A 17 4.35 16.99 -13.08
N ALA A 18 3.52 17.53 -12.19
CA ALA A 18 3.04 16.78 -11.04
C ALA A 18 2.38 15.49 -11.53
N PRO A 19 2.78 14.31 -11.02
CA PRO A 19 2.29 13.05 -11.55
C PRO A 19 0.77 12.98 -11.44
N PHE A 20 0.11 12.60 -12.55
CA PHE A 20 -1.33 12.43 -12.61
C PHE A 20 -1.83 11.59 -11.42
N PRO A 21 -2.97 11.96 -10.80
CA PRO A 21 -3.48 11.29 -9.61
C PRO A 21 -3.66 9.78 -9.81
N MET A 22 -3.93 9.35 -11.04
CA MET A 22 -4.08 7.94 -11.42
C MET A 22 -2.77 7.15 -11.42
N ALA A 23 -1.65 7.75 -11.86
CA ALA A 23 -0.34 7.11 -11.81
C ALA A 23 0.11 6.87 -10.36
N ARG A 24 -0.20 7.84 -9.48
CA ARG A 24 0.09 7.74 -8.04
C ARG A 24 -0.80 6.69 -7.35
N PHE A 25 -2.07 6.62 -7.73
CA PHE A 25 -2.98 5.59 -7.25
C PHE A 25 -2.50 4.20 -7.68
N LEU A 26 -2.10 4.02 -8.94
CA LEU A 26 -1.53 2.77 -9.45
C LEU A 26 -0.20 2.40 -8.79
N GLN A 27 0.62 3.37 -8.42
CA GLN A 27 1.89 3.11 -7.72
C GLN A 27 1.64 2.65 -6.27
N ILE A 28 0.65 3.23 -5.59
CA ILE A 28 0.20 2.80 -4.26
C ILE A 28 -0.46 1.42 -4.35
N LEU A 29 -1.39 1.23 -5.30
CA LEU A 29 -2.13 -0.02 -5.48
C LEU A 29 -1.22 -1.17 -5.97
N GLY A 30 -0.25 -0.86 -6.82
CA GLY A 30 0.68 -1.82 -7.39
C GLY A 30 1.61 -2.41 -6.35
N TRP A 31 2.07 -1.61 -5.39
CA TRP A 31 2.93 -2.13 -4.32
C TRP A 31 2.13 -2.69 -3.13
N ASP A 32 1.06 -2.02 -2.73
CA ASP A 32 0.30 -2.39 -1.53
C ASP A 32 -0.73 -3.51 -1.79
N GLY A 33 -1.22 -3.63 -3.04
CA GLY A 33 -2.18 -4.66 -3.47
C GLY A 33 -1.54 -5.93 -4.06
N ALA A 34 -0.36 -5.85 -4.68
CA ALA A 34 0.30 -7.05 -5.24
C ALA A 34 1.00 -7.89 -4.17
N LEU A 35 1.64 -7.25 -3.18
CA LEU A 35 2.36 -7.94 -2.12
C LEU A 35 1.50 -8.94 -1.30
N PRO A 36 0.26 -8.63 -0.87
CA PRO A 36 -0.57 -9.59 -0.16
C PRO A 36 -1.00 -10.77 -1.06
N LEU A 37 -1.19 -10.53 -2.36
CA LEU A 37 -1.44 -11.59 -3.33
C LEU A 37 -0.22 -12.52 -3.46
N VAL A 38 0.99 -11.96 -3.54
CA VAL A 38 2.23 -12.75 -3.59
C VAL A 38 2.39 -13.58 -2.32
N VAL A 39 2.17 -12.99 -1.14
CA VAL A 39 2.24 -13.71 0.15
C VAL A 39 1.16 -14.79 0.22
N ALA A 40 -0.06 -14.53 -0.26
CA ALA A 40 -1.14 -15.52 -0.29
C ALA A 40 -0.91 -16.66 -1.31
N LEU A 41 -0.13 -16.42 -2.37
CA LEU A 41 0.27 -17.46 -3.32
C LEU A 41 1.43 -18.33 -2.79
N ALA A 42 2.21 -17.85 -1.82
CA ALA A 42 3.34 -18.58 -1.28
C ALA A 42 2.95 -19.95 -0.67
N PRO A 43 1.86 -20.10 0.13
CA PRO A 43 1.40 -21.42 0.58
C PRO A 43 1.06 -22.39 -0.55
N ALA A 44 0.41 -21.88 -1.62
CA ALA A 44 0.07 -22.71 -2.78
C ALA A 44 1.33 -23.18 -3.51
N PHE A 45 2.30 -22.28 -3.72
CA PHE A 45 3.59 -22.61 -4.32
C PHE A 45 4.34 -23.65 -3.47
N VAL A 46 4.44 -23.43 -2.15
CA VAL A 46 5.06 -24.39 -1.21
C VAL A 46 4.41 -25.76 -1.32
N LYS A 47 3.07 -25.83 -1.31
CA LYS A 47 2.33 -27.10 -1.40
C LYS A 47 2.59 -27.83 -2.73
N THR A 48 2.77 -27.10 -3.84
CA THR A 48 3.06 -27.68 -5.15
C THR A 48 4.47 -28.28 -5.23
N PHE A 49 5.49 -27.63 -4.65
CA PHE A 49 6.89 -28.06 -4.77
C PHE A 49 7.39 -28.92 -3.59
N TRP A 50 6.81 -28.77 -2.40
CA TRP A 50 7.16 -29.52 -1.20
C TRP A 50 5.91 -30.08 -0.51
N PRO A 51 5.50 -31.31 -0.81
CA PRO A 51 4.36 -31.97 -0.16
C PRO A 51 4.56 -32.15 1.35
N GLN A 52 5.81 -32.22 1.80
CA GLN A 52 6.21 -32.22 3.20
C GLN A 52 7.18 -31.06 3.45
N PRO A 53 6.66 -29.85 3.65
CA PRO A 53 7.52 -28.68 3.81
C PRO A 53 8.34 -28.82 5.10
N PRO A 54 9.66 -28.52 5.05
CA PRO A 54 10.46 -28.48 6.27
C PRO A 54 9.91 -27.42 7.23
N VAL A 55 10.08 -27.64 8.54
CA VAL A 55 9.54 -26.76 9.61
C VAL A 55 9.84 -25.28 9.37
N GLY A 56 11.02 -24.95 8.81
CA GLY A 56 11.40 -23.59 8.48
C GLY A 56 10.48 -22.90 7.47
N VAL A 57 9.91 -23.64 6.51
CA VAL A 57 8.94 -23.08 5.54
C VAL A 57 7.61 -22.79 6.22
N GLY A 58 7.16 -23.67 7.13
CA GLY A 58 5.98 -23.40 7.96
C GLY A 58 6.16 -22.15 8.82
N LEU A 59 7.33 -22.00 9.44
CA LEU A 59 7.67 -20.82 10.25
C LEU A 59 7.68 -19.55 9.40
N PHE A 60 8.26 -19.59 8.20
CA PHE A 60 8.26 -18.46 7.26
C PHE A 60 6.83 -18.07 6.85
N LEU A 61 5.97 -19.04 6.53
CA LEU A 61 4.58 -18.77 6.16
C LEU A 61 3.77 -18.16 7.31
N ILE A 62 4.14 -18.42 8.57
CA ILE A 62 3.51 -17.81 9.75
C ILE A 62 4.06 -16.40 10.01
N LEU A 63 5.36 -16.17 9.82
CA LEU A 63 6.04 -14.91 10.16
C LEU A 63 6.03 -13.87 9.04
N ALA A 64 5.94 -14.29 7.77
CA ALA A 64 5.92 -13.37 6.64
C ALA A 64 4.68 -12.45 6.65
N PRO A 65 3.44 -12.94 6.92
CA PRO A 65 2.25 -12.11 7.10
C PRO A 65 2.41 -10.95 8.10
N PRO A 66 2.80 -11.17 9.37
CA PRO A 66 3.02 -10.08 10.32
C PRO A 66 4.17 -9.16 9.93
N GLY A 67 5.26 -9.69 9.33
CA GLY A 67 6.36 -8.87 8.83
C GLY A 67 5.91 -7.90 7.73
N ALA A 68 5.13 -8.39 6.76
CA ALA A 68 4.55 -7.58 5.70
C ALA A 68 3.56 -6.53 6.26
N ALA A 69 2.75 -6.92 7.24
CA ALA A 69 1.82 -6.00 7.91
C ALA A 69 2.54 -4.87 8.65
N MET A 70 3.61 -5.17 9.40
CA MET A 70 4.44 -4.17 10.08
C MET A 70 5.09 -3.21 9.09
N PHE A 71 5.62 -3.72 7.98
CA PHE A 71 6.19 -2.90 6.93
C PHE A 71 5.15 -1.95 6.31
N ARG A 72 3.92 -2.42 6.06
CA ARG A 72 2.81 -1.57 5.59
C ARG A 72 2.37 -0.54 6.62
N ALA A 73 2.30 -0.92 7.89
CA ALA A 73 1.97 0.03 8.96
C ALA A 73 3.00 1.15 9.03
N HIS A 74 4.29 0.81 8.89
CA HIS A 74 5.39 1.77 8.89
C HIS A 74 5.33 2.72 7.68
N ILE A 75 5.14 2.20 6.47
CA ILE A 75 5.00 3.03 5.26
C ILE A 75 3.74 3.89 5.33
N GLY A 76 2.60 3.32 5.72
CA GLY A 76 1.34 4.03 5.85
C GLY A 76 1.43 5.17 6.86
N TRP A 77 2.11 4.94 7.98
CA TRP A 77 2.39 5.98 8.97
C TRP A 77 3.21 7.13 8.36
N HIS A 78 4.29 6.82 7.64
CA HIS A 78 5.11 7.85 7.00
C HIS A 78 4.32 8.66 5.96
N GLN A 79 3.48 8.01 5.15
CA GLN A 79 2.64 8.71 4.18
C GLN A 79 1.60 9.62 4.85
N ILE A 80 0.97 9.16 5.93
CA ILE A 80 -0.01 9.99 6.66
C ILE A 80 0.69 11.15 7.37
N ALA A 81 1.84 10.91 8.01
CA ALA A 81 2.62 11.95 8.68
C ALA A 81 3.04 13.06 7.72
N GLN A 82 3.48 12.71 6.50
CA GLN A 82 3.85 13.67 5.46
C GLN A 82 2.65 14.51 4.97
N ARG A 83 1.45 13.93 4.86
CA ARG A 83 0.27 14.66 4.36
C ARG A 83 -0.44 15.50 5.42
N CYS A 84 -0.49 15.00 6.65
CA CYS A 84 -1.24 15.64 7.73
C CYS A 84 -0.38 16.59 8.59
N GLY A 85 0.85 16.92 8.17
CA GLY A 85 1.72 17.84 8.91
C GLY A 85 2.09 17.31 10.30
N GLY A 86 2.30 15.99 10.43
CA GLY A 86 2.74 15.35 11.68
C GLY A 86 1.64 14.79 12.60
N ARG A 87 0.35 15.04 12.33
CA ARG A 87 -0.76 14.44 13.11
C ARG A 87 -1.74 13.69 12.23
N ALA A 88 -1.67 12.36 12.28
CA ALA A 88 -2.67 11.49 11.66
C ALA A 88 -4.02 11.62 12.41
N PRO A 89 -5.15 11.90 11.71
CA PRO A 89 -6.47 11.83 12.33
C PRO A 89 -6.74 10.43 12.87
N TRP A 90 -7.28 10.33 14.09
CA TRP A 90 -7.63 9.07 14.76
C TRP A 90 -8.40 8.10 13.85
N LEU A 91 -9.38 8.61 13.09
CA LEU A 91 -10.20 7.79 12.20
C LEU A 91 -9.37 7.07 11.12
N ARG A 92 -8.30 7.70 10.60
CA ARG A 92 -7.41 7.08 9.60
C ARG A 92 -6.50 6.03 10.24
N GLN A 93 -6.07 6.24 11.49
CA GLN A 93 -5.32 5.24 12.23
C GLN A 93 -6.18 3.99 12.49
N VAL A 94 -7.43 4.17 12.90
CA VAL A 94 -8.39 3.07 13.10
C VAL A 94 -8.66 2.33 11.78
N ALA A 95 -8.85 3.06 10.67
CA ALA A 95 -9.04 2.45 9.35
C ALA A 95 -7.81 1.65 8.90
N MET A 96 -6.59 2.13 9.13
CA MET A 96 -5.36 1.37 8.84
C MET A 96 -5.22 0.12 9.72
N ALA A 97 -5.54 0.22 11.01
CA ALA A 97 -5.54 -0.94 11.91
C ALA A 97 -6.57 -2.00 11.46
N ALA A 98 -7.77 -1.56 11.07
CA ALA A 98 -8.81 -2.43 10.53
C ALA A 98 -8.37 -3.10 9.20
N ALA A 99 -7.71 -2.35 8.32
CA ALA A 99 -7.14 -2.90 7.08
C ALA A 99 -6.13 -4.01 7.38
N ILE A 100 -5.20 -3.79 8.31
CA ILE A 100 -4.21 -4.79 8.71
C ILE A 100 -4.91 -6.04 9.29
N ALA A 101 -5.91 -5.87 10.16
CA ALA A 101 -6.66 -6.99 10.72
C ALA A 101 -7.39 -7.81 9.63
N MET A 102 -7.99 -7.14 8.64
CA MET A 102 -8.62 -7.82 7.50
C MET A 102 -7.61 -8.58 6.64
N LEU A 103 -6.40 -8.05 6.50
CA LEU A 103 -5.33 -8.73 5.78
C LEU A 103 -4.87 -10.00 6.50
N PHE A 104 -4.69 -9.95 7.81
CA PHE A 104 -4.39 -11.15 8.61
C PHE A 104 -5.50 -12.20 8.49
N LEU A 105 -6.76 -11.76 8.52
CA LEU A 105 -7.90 -12.67 8.36
C LEU A 105 -7.89 -13.33 6.97
N PHE A 106 -7.59 -12.55 5.92
CA PHE A 106 -7.41 -13.06 4.56
C PHE A 106 -6.30 -14.12 4.49
N GLU A 107 -5.09 -13.81 4.98
CA GLU A 107 -3.94 -14.72 4.91
C GLU A 107 -4.17 -15.99 5.73
N SER A 108 -4.81 -15.87 6.90
CA SER A 108 -5.17 -17.02 7.74
C SER A 108 -6.21 -17.90 7.07
N ALA A 109 -7.24 -17.30 6.46
CA ALA A 109 -8.28 -18.03 5.74
C ALA A 109 -7.73 -18.74 4.50
N VAL A 110 -6.91 -18.06 3.69
CA VAL A 110 -6.25 -18.67 2.51
C VAL A 110 -5.35 -19.82 2.93
N SER A 111 -4.54 -19.64 3.99
CA SER A 111 -3.67 -20.70 4.50
C SER A 111 -4.47 -21.91 4.96
N ALA A 112 -5.50 -21.69 5.79
CA ALA A 112 -6.37 -22.76 6.27
C ALA A 112 -7.06 -23.51 5.12
N LEU A 113 -7.60 -22.79 4.13
CA LEU A 113 -8.26 -23.40 2.97
C LEU A 113 -7.29 -24.13 2.05
N THR A 114 -6.07 -23.63 1.89
CA THR A 114 -5.03 -24.26 1.05
C THR A 114 -4.59 -25.61 1.61
N PHE A 115 -4.53 -25.75 2.94
CA PHE A 115 -4.15 -27.00 3.60
C PHE A 115 -5.34 -27.90 3.95
N ALA A 116 -6.58 -27.43 3.78
CA ALA A 116 -7.77 -28.27 3.94
C ALA A 116 -7.92 -29.23 2.75
N ASN A 117 -8.00 -30.53 3.02
CA ASN A 117 -8.06 -31.56 1.97
C ASN A 117 -9.35 -31.52 1.14
N ASN A 118 -10.45 -30.97 1.67
CA ASN A 118 -11.77 -30.93 1.02
C ASN A 118 -12.52 -29.62 1.34
N ALA A 119 -11.91 -28.46 1.08
CA ALA A 119 -12.60 -27.19 1.27
C ALA A 119 -13.74 -27.01 0.24
N PRO A 120 -14.99 -26.75 0.66
CA PRO A 120 -16.06 -26.45 -0.29
C PRO A 120 -15.78 -25.14 -1.02
N ALA A 121 -16.14 -25.06 -2.31
CA ALA A 121 -15.91 -23.87 -3.14
C ALA A 121 -16.50 -22.58 -2.53
N GLY A 122 -17.61 -22.69 -1.80
CA GLY A 122 -18.23 -21.56 -1.10
C GLY A 122 -17.38 -20.97 0.04
N ALA A 123 -16.43 -21.70 0.60
CA ALA A 123 -15.57 -21.19 1.66
C ALA A 123 -14.61 -20.09 1.17
N TRP A 124 -14.33 -20.02 -0.13
CA TRP A 124 -13.51 -18.98 -0.75
C TRP A 124 -14.15 -17.58 -0.72
N TRP A 125 -15.45 -17.47 -0.43
CA TRP A 125 -16.08 -16.17 -0.22
C TRP A 125 -15.53 -15.43 1.00
N ILE A 126 -15.04 -16.15 2.01
CA ILE A 126 -14.44 -15.56 3.22
C ILE A 126 -13.17 -14.78 2.86
N PRO A 127 -12.12 -15.38 2.26
CA PRO A 127 -10.93 -14.64 1.86
C PRO A 127 -11.23 -13.58 0.79
N CYS A 128 -12.13 -13.84 -0.16
CA CYS A 128 -12.52 -12.82 -1.14
C CYS A 128 -13.15 -11.59 -0.47
N GLY A 129 -14.06 -11.80 0.50
CA GLY A 129 -14.72 -10.75 1.24
C GLY A 129 -13.78 -9.96 2.14
N SER A 130 -12.88 -10.65 2.87
CA SER A 130 -11.89 -9.98 3.72
C SER A 130 -10.89 -9.16 2.89
N TYR A 131 -10.49 -9.65 1.72
CA TYR A 131 -9.63 -8.89 0.81
C TYR A 131 -10.33 -7.65 0.24
N ALA A 132 -11.60 -7.76 -0.15
CA ALA A 132 -12.39 -6.61 -0.60
C ALA A 132 -12.56 -5.57 0.52
N ALA A 133 -12.83 -6.01 1.75
CA ALA A 133 -12.91 -5.13 2.92
C ALA A 133 -11.57 -4.43 3.21
N TYR A 134 -10.46 -5.15 3.14
CA TYR A 134 -9.11 -4.59 3.24
C TYR A 134 -8.90 -3.45 2.23
N LEU A 135 -9.22 -3.68 0.94
CA LEU A 135 -9.09 -2.65 -0.09
C LEU A 135 -9.95 -1.42 0.20
N ALA A 136 -11.18 -1.62 0.69
CA ALA A 136 -12.06 -0.52 1.06
C ALA A 136 -11.46 0.32 2.21
N PHE A 137 -10.95 -0.32 3.26
CA PHE A 137 -10.33 0.38 4.39
C PHE A 137 -9.05 1.12 4.01
N VAL A 138 -8.17 0.52 3.21
CA VAL A 138 -6.95 1.20 2.73
C VAL A 138 -7.30 2.40 1.85
N THR A 139 -8.24 2.22 0.91
CA THR A 139 -8.68 3.31 0.03
C THR A 139 -9.27 4.46 0.84
N PHE A 140 -10.06 4.15 1.87
CA PHE A 140 -10.60 5.15 2.79
C PHE A 140 -9.51 5.85 3.59
N ALA A 141 -8.57 5.10 4.18
CA ALA A 141 -7.50 5.63 5.01
C ALA A 141 -6.54 6.55 4.23
N LEU A 142 -6.29 6.24 2.94
CA LEU A 142 -5.38 6.98 2.08
C LEU A 142 -6.04 8.12 1.29
N ARG A 143 -7.35 8.32 1.43
CA ARG A 143 -8.09 9.37 0.71
C ARG A 143 -7.48 10.75 1.04
N PRO A 144 -7.17 11.61 0.04
CA PRO A 144 -6.71 12.96 0.33
C PRO A 144 -7.78 13.76 1.09
N ASP A 145 -7.39 14.53 2.11
CA ASP A 145 -8.30 15.50 2.73
C ASP A 145 -8.50 16.66 1.76
N SER A 146 -9.72 16.81 1.23
CA SER A 146 -10.08 17.89 0.31
C SER A 146 -10.08 19.29 0.94
N SER A 147 -9.85 19.39 2.25
CA SER A 147 -10.05 20.59 3.06
C SER A 147 -8.78 21.39 3.34
N LYS A 148 -7.62 21.01 2.80
CA LYS A 148 -6.39 21.80 2.95
C LYS A 148 -6.26 22.80 1.80
N PRO A 149 -6.44 24.12 2.02
CA PRO A 149 -6.13 25.11 0.98
C PRO A 149 -4.64 25.02 0.60
N PRO A 150 -4.27 25.32 -0.65
CA PRO A 150 -2.89 25.31 -1.08
C PRO A 150 -2.05 26.24 -0.18
N PRO A 151 -0.75 25.94 0.04
CA PRO A 151 0.14 26.84 0.74
C PRO A 151 -0.01 28.23 0.12
N ARG A 152 -0.33 29.24 0.93
CA ARG A 152 -0.31 30.61 0.47
C ARG A 152 1.13 30.88 0.03
N ASP A 153 1.31 31.37 -1.19
CA ASP A 153 2.63 31.74 -1.65
C ASP A 153 2.96 33.10 -1.03
N ASP A 154 3.61 33.06 0.12
CA ASP A 154 4.02 34.22 0.91
C ASP A 154 4.99 35.14 0.14
N ARG A 155 5.50 34.69 -1.02
CA ARG A 155 6.45 35.41 -1.87
C ARG A 155 5.84 36.47 -2.77
N SER A 156 4.52 36.62 -2.79
CA SER A 156 3.83 37.65 -3.61
C SER A 156 3.87 39.07 -3.02
N GLY A 157 4.59 39.29 -1.91
CA GLY A 157 4.61 40.57 -1.20
C GLY A 157 5.99 41.16 -0.89
N MET A 158 7.08 40.67 -1.50
CA MET A 158 8.42 41.25 -1.37
C MET A 158 9.00 41.68 -2.71
#